data_AF-A0A318U2A4-F1
#
_entry.id   AF-A0A318U2A4-F1
#
_cell.length_a   1.000
_cell.length_b   1.000
_cell.length_c   1.000
_cell.angle_alpha   90.00
_cell.angle_beta   90.00
_cell.angle_gamma   90.00
#
_symmetry.space_group_name_H-M   'P 1'
#
loop_
_entity.id
_entity.type
_entity.pdbx_description
1 polymer ?
#
loop_
_entity_poly.entity_id
_entity_poly.type
_entity_poly.pdbx_seq_one_letter_code
_entity_poly.pdbx_strand_id
1 'polypeptide(L)'
;MIDLCDSPSLQDLTGLKLALIRLIETEADPRIETAALTGASPALVQLLFAAQRMAQARGKRLEISCPAKGGLATALTALGVEDALDTGAQIDAGRWTGLTTP
;
A
#
# COMPACT_ATOMS: atom_id res chain seq x y z
N MET A 1 9.29 -3.10 8.80
CA MET A 1 7.82 -2.92 8.90
C MET A 1 7.53 -1.43 9.05
N ILE A 2 6.53 -0.90 8.34
CA ILE A 2 6.03 0.48 8.51
C ILE A 2 4.61 0.40 9.06
N ASP A 3 4.29 1.20 10.07
CA ASP A 3 2.94 1.37 10.60
C ASP A 3 2.43 2.77 10.24
N LEU A 4 1.29 2.84 9.56
CA LEU A 4 0.67 4.09 9.14
C LEU A 4 -0.50 4.43 10.06
N CYS A 5 -0.38 5.54 10.77
CA CYS A 5 -1.40 6.10 11.64
C CYS A 5 -1.95 7.41 11.07
N ASP A 6 -3.24 7.68 11.30
CA ASP A 6 -3.94 8.91 10.92
C ASP A 6 -3.93 9.23 9.40
N SER A 7 -4.41 10.41 8.99
CA SER A 7 -4.31 10.87 7.60
C SER A 7 -3.02 11.66 7.39
N PRO A 8 -1.96 11.07 6.77
CA PRO A 8 -0.66 11.75 6.64
C PRO A 8 -0.75 12.99 5.74
N SER A 9 -0.07 14.06 6.14
CA SER A 9 0.05 15.29 5.37
C SER A 9 0.99 15.12 4.17
N LEU A 10 0.99 16.06 3.23
CA LEU A 10 1.89 16.02 2.07
C LEU A 10 3.38 16.02 2.44
N GLN A 11 3.76 16.64 3.56
CA GLN A 11 5.14 16.63 4.04
C GLN A 11 5.52 15.24 4.56
N ASP A 12 4.60 14.57 5.25
CA ASP A 12 4.79 13.21 5.75
C ASP A 12 4.97 12.20 4.62
N LEU A 13 4.33 12.44 3.46
CA LEU A 13 4.48 11.57 2.27
C LEU A 13 5.90 11.54 1.71
N THR A 14 6.68 12.63 1.84
CA THR A 14 8.07 12.64 1.38
C THR A 14 8.96 11.76 2.27
N GLY A 15 8.78 11.87 3.59
CA GLY A 15 9.45 10.99 4.56
C GLY A 15 9.04 9.53 4.38
N LEU A 16 7.74 9.30 4.16
CA LEU A 16 7.19 7.97 3.90
C LEU A 16 7.77 7.35 2.61
N LYS A 17 7.93 8.13 1.53
CA LYS A 17 8.57 7.65 0.30
C LYS A 17 9.98 7.09 0.57
N LEU A 18 10.80 7.82 1.33
CA LEU A 18 12.15 7.37 1.67
C LEU A 18 12.11 6.12 2.56
N ALA A 19 11.20 6.08 3.52
CA ALA A 19 11.00 4.90 4.37
C ALA A 19 10.59 3.66 3.56
N LEU A 20 9.70 3.82 2.58
CA LEU A 20 9.26 2.74 1.68
C LEU A 20 10.39 2.21 0.81
N ILE A 21 11.20 3.11 0.24
CA ILE A 21 12.39 2.72 -0.53
C ILE A 21 13.32 1.89 0.35
N ARG A 22 13.64 2.39 1.54
CA ARG A 22 14.52 1.69 2.48
C ARG A 22 13.97 0.33 2.88
N LEU A 23 12.68 0.25 3.25
CA LEU A 23 12.00 -1.00 3.59
C LEU A 23 12.14 -2.04 2.48
N ILE A 24 11.89 -1.64 1.23
CA ILE A 24 11.97 -2.54 0.07
C ILE A 24 13.40 -2.95 -0.24
N GLU A 25 14.40 -2.11 0.04
CA GLU A 25 15.82 -2.46 -0.13
C GLU A 25 16.28 -3.46 0.91
N THR A 26 15.96 -3.22 2.18
CA THR A 26 16.57 -3.92 3.30
C THR A 26 15.82 -5.18 3.72
N GLU A 27 14.49 -5.18 3.65
CA GLU A 27 13.71 -6.32 4.15
C GLU A 27 13.55 -7.40 3.07
N ALA A 28 13.63 -8.66 3.48
CA ALA A 28 13.31 -9.80 2.60
C ALA A 28 11.81 -9.81 2.29
N ASP A 29 10.98 -9.66 3.33
CA ASP A 29 9.52 -9.65 3.25
C ASP A 29 8.97 -8.30 3.76
N PRO A 30 8.96 -7.25 2.92
CA PRO A 30 8.51 -5.94 3.34
C PRO A 30 7.01 -5.94 3.63
N ARG A 31 6.63 -5.32 4.76
CA ARG A 31 5.24 -5.24 5.25
C ARG A 31 4.87 -3.83 5.70
N ILE A 32 3.63 -3.43 5.39
CA ILE A 32 3.02 -2.16 5.78
C ILE A 32 1.69 -2.43 6.50
N GLU A 33 1.61 -1.94 7.74
CA GLU A 33 0.39 -1.97 8.54
C GLU A 33 -0.38 -0.65 8.36
N THR A 34 -1.69 -0.77 8.13
CA THR A 34 -2.60 0.35 7.84
C THR A 34 -3.88 0.29 8.65
N ALA A 35 -3.96 -0.64 9.61
CA ALA A 35 -5.14 -0.83 10.44
C ALA A 35 -5.52 0.42 11.26
N ALA A 36 -4.53 1.26 11.60
CA ALA A 36 -4.72 2.53 12.28
C ALA A 36 -5.07 3.71 11.35
N LEU A 37 -5.07 3.51 10.02
CA LEU A 37 -5.48 4.55 9.08
C LEU A 37 -6.98 4.79 9.18
N THR A 38 -7.34 6.02 9.54
CA THR A 38 -8.73 6.51 9.54
C THR A 38 -9.16 7.03 8.16
N GLY A 39 -8.21 7.36 7.30
CA GLY A 39 -8.43 7.75 5.90
C GLY A 39 -7.13 7.72 5.11
N ALA A 40 -7.23 7.62 3.78
CA ALA A 40 -6.09 7.69 2.88
C ALA A 40 -6.37 8.71 1.77
N SER A 41 -5.44 9.65 1.59
CA SER A 41 -5.52 10.60 0.47
C SER A 41 -5.18 9.90 -0.86
N PRO A 42 -5.60 10.45 -2.01
CA PRO A 42 -5.21 9.90 -3.32
C PRO A 42 -3.69 9.81 -3.50
N ALA A 43 -2.95 10.78 -2.95
CA ALA A 43 -1.50 10.80 -2.99
C ALA A 43 -0.88 9.64 -2.18
N LEU A 44 -1.45 9.32 -1.01
CA LEU A 44 -1.02 8.16 -0.23
C LEU A 44 -1.29 6.85 -0.99
N VAL A 45 -2.47 6.70 -1.59
CA VAL A 45 -2.83 5.51 -2.38
C VAL A 45 -1.87 5.33 -3.55
N GLN A 46 -1.57 6.40 -4.30
CA GLN A 46 -0.60 6.38 -5.39
C GLN A 46 0.81 6.00 -4.92
N LEU A 47 1.22 6.49 -3.74
CA LEU A 47 2.52 6.17 -3.16
C LEU A 47 2.63 4.69 -2.78
N LEU A 48 1.59 4.13 -2.14
CA LEU A 48 1.54 2.70 -1.79
C LEU A 48 1.54 1.82 -3.05
N PHE A 49 0.81 2.22 -4.10
CA PHE A 49 0.84 1.53 -5.39
C PHE A 49 2.23 1.56 -6.04
N ALA A 50 2.90 2.72 -6.02
CA ALA A 50 4.26 2.85 -6.52
C ALA A 50 5.25 1.99 -5.74
N ALA A 51 5.10 1.90 -4.40
CA ALA A 51 5.92 1.02 -3.56
C ALA A 51 5.71 -0.46 -3.91
N GLN A 52 4.47 -0.88 -4.14
CA GLN A 52 4.16 -2.25 -4.56
C GLN A 52 4.83 -2.60 -5.89
N ARG A 53 4.74 -1.71 -6.90
CA ARG A 53 5.41 -1.89 -8.19
C ARG A 53 6.94 -1.94 -8.06
N MET A 54 7.51 -1.12 -7.18
CA MET A 54 8.95 -1.11 -6.93
C MET A 54 9.42 -2.41 -6.26
N ALA A 55 8.66 -2.95 -5.30
CA ALA A 55 8.95 -4.25 -4.69
C ALA A 55 8.93 -5.36 -5.74
N GLN A 56 7.90 -5.38 -6.60
CA GLN A 56 7.77 -6.35 -7.68
C GLN A 56 8.94 -6.28 -8.69
N ALA A 57 9.33 -5.07 -9.10
CA ALA A 57 10.48 -4.86 -10.00
C ALA A 57 11.80 -5.38 -9.41
N ARG A 58 11.86 -5.57 -8.10
CA ARG A 58 12.99 -6.15 -7.35
C ARG A 58 12.79 -7.62 -6.99
N GLY A 59 11.75 -8.27 -7.53
CA GLY A 59 11.43 -9.66 -7.24
C GLY A 59 10.94 -9.91 -5.81
N LYS A 60 10.44 -8.88 -5.12
CA LYS A 60 9.92 -8.97 -3.74
C LYS A 60 8.40 -8.83 -3.72
N ARG A 61 7.75 -9.48 -2.76
CA ARG A 61 6.32 -9.28 -2.45
C ARG A 61 6.18 -8.27 -1.32
N LEU A 62 5.54 -7.13 -1.59
CA LEU A 62 5.13 -6.18 -0.55
C LEU A 62 3.73 -6.54 -0.04
N GLU A 63 3.61 -6.80 1.26
CA GLU A 63 2.31 -6.98 1.91
C GLU A 63 1.84 -5.66 2.51
N ILE A 64 0.61 -5.26 2.21
CA ILE A 64 -0.02 -4.08 2.80
C ILE A 64 -1.30 -4.57 3.46
N SER A 65 -1.44 -4.45 4.78
CA SER A 65 -2.74 -4.73 5.40
C SER A 65 -3.79 -3.77 4.84
N CYS A 66 -5.01 -4.25 4.62
CA CYS A 66 -6.12 -3.46 4.12
C CYS A 66 -7.42 -4.01 4.71
N PRO A 67 -7.75 -3.67 5.98
CA PRO A 67 -8.99 -4.12 6.60
C PRO A 67 -10.19 -3.58 5.80
N ALA A 68 -11.21 -4.41 5.57
CA ALA A 68 -12.35 -4.10 4.69
C ALA A 68 -13.15 -2.82 5.07
N LYS A 69 -13.04 -2.35 6.31
CA LYS A 69 -13.66 -1.10 6.80
C LYS A 69 -12.63 -0.06 7.27
N GLY A 70 -11.35 -0.26 6.94
CA GLY A 70 -10.27 0.67 7.29
C GLY A 70 -10.17 1.82 6.29
N GLY A 71 -9.47 2.89 6.69
CA GLY A 71 -9.35 4.11 5.88
C GLY A 71 -8.76 3.89 4.49
N LEU A 72 -7.86 2.92 4.35
CA LEU A 72 -7.29 2.55 3.05
C LEU A 72 -8.33 1.86 2.14
N ALA A 73 -9.09 0.90 2.66
CA ALA A 73 -10.12 0.22 1.89
C ALA A 73 -11.17 1.20 1.37
N THR A 74 -11.67 2.08 2.26
CA THR A 74 -12.64 3.12 1.86
C THR A 74 -12.08 4.06 0.79
N ALA A 75 -10.80 4.44 0.87
CA ALA A 75 -10.18 5.27 -0.14
C ALA A 75 -10.02 4.54 -1.49
N LEU A 76 -9.67 3.25 -1.49
CA LEU A 76 -9.56 2.43 -2.70
C LEU A 76 -10.91 2.30 -3.40
N THR A 77 -11.99 2.03 -2.66
CA THR A 77 -13.36 2.01 -3.19
C THR A 77 -13.75 3.37 -3.77
N ALA A 78 -13.53 4.45 -3.02
CA ALA A 78 -13.91 5.80 -3.44
C ALA A 78 -13.15 6.28 -4.70
N LEU A 79 -11.93 5.79 -4.91
CA LEU A 79 -11.12 6.10 -6.08
C LEU A 79 -11.41 5.18 -7.28
N GLY A 80 -12.34 4.23 -7.15
CA GLY A 80 -12.64 3.24 -8.20
C GLY A 80 -11.45 2.33 -8.50
N VAL A 81 -10.51 2.22 -7.55
CA VAL A 81 -9.29 1.42 -7.76
C VAL A 81 -9.65 -0.05 -7.77
N GLU A 82 -10.65 -0.49 -7.01
CA GLU A 82 -11.13 -1.89 -6.99
C GLU A 82 -11.42 -2.45 -8.40
N ASP A 83 -11.95 -1.62 -9.31
CA ASP A 83 -12.23 -2.00 -10.70
C ASP A 83 -11.01 -1.83 -11.63
N ALA A 84 -10.07 -0.94 -11.29
CA ALA A 84 -8.80 -0.77 -12.02
C ALA A 84 -7.77 -1.89 -11.72
N LEU A 85 -8.08 -2.76 -10.75
CA LEU A 85 -7.30 -3.94 -10.36
C LEU A 85 -7.46 -5.13 -11.32
N ASP A 86 -7.93 -4.92 -12.55
CA ASP A 86 -7.67 -5.83 -13.68
C ASP A 86 -6.15 -5.84 -14.05
N THR A 87 -5.37 -4.96 -13.42
CA THR A 87 -3.90 -5.03 -13.32
C THR A 87 -3.43 -5.68 -12.00
N GLY A 88 -4.28 -6.50 -11.38
CA GLY A 88 -4.02 -7.63 -10.48
C GLY A 88 -3.53 -7.39 -9.07
N ALA A 89 -3.64 -6.19 -8.49
CA ALA A 89 -3.56 -6.14 -7.05
C ALA A 89 -4.81 -6.80 -6.43
N GLN A 90 -4.63 -7.81 -5.57
CA GLN A 90 -5.72 -8.57 -4.96
C GLN A 90 -5.81 -8.26 -3.47
N ILE A 91 -7.02 -7.94 -3.00
CA ILE A 91 -7.32 -7.92 -1.57
C ILE A 91 -7.81 -9.32 -1.20
N ASP A 92 -6.98 -10.08 -0.51
CA ASP A 92 -7.34 -11.41 0.02
C ASP A 92 -7.18 -11.41 1.55
N ALA A 93 -8.19 -11.91 2.26
CA ALA A 93 -8.23 -12.00 3.72
C ALA A 93 -7.81 -10.71 4.47
N GLY A 94 -8.15 -9.53 3.94
CA GLY A 94 -7.78 -8.23 4.56
C GLY A 94 -6.32 -7.81 4.33
N ARG A 95 -5.64 -8.43 3.36
CA ARG A 95 -4.32 -8.06 2.90
C ARG A 95 -4.37 -7.67 1.43
N TRP A 96 -3.86 -6.49 1.13
CA TRP A 96 -3.55 -6.10 -0.22
C TRP A 96 -2.21 -6.72 -0.62
N THR A 97 -2.27 -7.70 -1.52
CA THR A 97 -1.09 -8.34 -2.10
C THR A 97 -1.10 -8.20 -3.62
N GLY A 98 0.04 -7.87 -4.20
CA GLY A 98 0.15 -7.57 -5.63
C GLY A 98 0.15 -8.82 -6.51
N LEU A 99 -0.52 -8.72 -7.65
CA LEU A 99 -0.42 -9.48 -8.91
C LEU A 99 0.11 -10.91 -8.77
N THR A 100 -0.80 -11.89 -8.81
CA THR A 100 -0.47 -13.18 -9.40
C THR A 100 -0.04 -12.92 -10.84
N THR A 101 1.20 -13.21 -11.18
CA THR A 101 1.61 -13.40 -12.58
C THR A 101 0.65 -14.39 -13.25
N PRO A 102 0.23 -14.15 -14.51
CA PRO A 102 -0.50 -15.17 -15.27
C PRO A 102 0.27 -16.48 -15.35
#